data_AF-A0A5T8J8T2-F1
#
_entry.id   AF-A0A5T8J8T2-F1
#
_cell.length_a   1.000
_cell.length_b   1.000
_cell.length_c   1.000
_cell.angle_alpha   90.00
_cell.angle_beta   90.00
_cell.angle_gamma   90.00
#
_symmetry.space_group_name_H-M   'P 1'
#
loop_
_entity.id
_entity.type
_entity.pdbx_description
1 polymer ?
#
loop_
_entity_poly.entity_id
_entity_poly.type
_entity_poly.pdbx_seq_one_letter_code
_entity_poly.pdbx_strand_id
1 'polypeptide(L)'
;DSEAFVRELAQRVPQHGDALMTIAQQLEQKGIEKGRLEGIQIGEEKGRNEGKLEGEREATLKIARTMLKNGLDRTSVMKMTGLTADELEQIRH
;
A
#
# COMPACT_ATOMS: atom_id res chain seq x y z
N ASP A 1 -21.65 -18.87 16.53
CA ASP A 1 -22.59 -17.78 16.26
C ASP A 1 -22.29 -16.64 17.22
N SER A 2 -21.87 -15.49 16.70
CA SER A 2 -21.40 -14.34 17.51
C SER A 2 -22.52 -13.79 18.39
N GLU A 3 -23.77 -13.90 17.91
CA GLU A 3 -24.94 -13.41 18.64
C GLU A 3 -25.25 -14.29 19.86
N ALA A 4 -25.14 -15.62 19.72
CA ALA A 4 -25.29 -16.56 20.84
C ALA A 4 -24.21 -16.34 21.91
N PHE A 5 -22.97 -16.07 21.50
CA PHE A 5 -21.86 -15.77 22.40
C PHE A 5 -22.09 -14.48 23.19
N VAL A 6 -22.55 -13.41 22.53
CA VAL A 6 -22.86 -12.14 23.19
C VAL A 6 -24.04 -12.28 24.18
N ARG A 7 -25.05 -13.08 23.85
CA ARG A 7 -26.18 -13.37 24.76
C ARG A 7 -25.74 -14.13 26.01
N GLU A 8 -24.89 -15.14 25.88
CA GLU A 8 -24.37 -15.91 27.01
C GLU A 8 -23.48 -15.05 27.93
N LEU A 9 -22.65 -14.18 27.33
CA LEU A 9 -21.86 -13.20 28.07
C LEU A 9 -22.76 -12.26 28.88
N ALA A 10 -23.77 -11.65 28.25
CA ALA A 10 -24.68 -10.71 28.91
C ALA A 10 -25.39 -11.31 30.15
N GLN A 11 -25.70 -12.61 30.14
CA GLN A 11 -26.31 -13.30 31.28
C GLN A 11 -25.34 -13.52 32.46
N ARG A 12 -24.03 -13.62 32.20
CA ARG A 12 -22.99 -13.87 33.22
C ARG A 12 -22.26 -12.61 33.70
N VAL A 13 -22.46 -11.48 33.00
CA VAL A 13 -21.89 -10.16 33.36
C VAL A 13 -22.09 -9.76 34.83
N PRO A 14 -23.29 -9.92 35.45
CA PRO A 14 -23.50 -9.48 36.82
C PRO A 14 -22.65 -10.22 37.87
N GLN A 15 -22.16 -11.42 37.54
CA GLN A 15 -21.38 -12.28 38.44
C GLN A 15 -19.87 -12.20 38.19
N HIS A 16 -19.46 -11.71 37.01
CA HIS A 16 -18.07 -11.74 36.55
C HIS A 16 -17.60 -10.44 35.87
N GLY A 17 -18.16 -9.30 36.25
CA GLY A 17 -17.89 -7.99 35.63
C GLY A 17 -16.40 -7.67 35.44
N ASP A 18 -15.58 -7.88 36.48
CA ASP A 18 -14.13 -7.60 36.42
C ASP A 18 -13.39 -8.54 35.45
N ALA A 19 -13.76 -9.82 35.43
CA ALA A 19 -13.17 -10.79 34.52
C ALA A 19 -13.53 -10.48 33.06
N LEU A 20 -14.78 -10.06 32.81
CA LEU A 20 -15.23 -9.66 31.48
C LEU A 20 -14.61 -8.34 31.02
N MET A 21 -14.42 -7.38 31.92
CA MET A 21 -13.69 -6.14 31.62
C MET A 21 -12.24 -6.44 31.22
N THR A 22 -11.58 -7.35 31.94
CA THR A 22 -10.22 -7.79 31.60
C THR A 22 -10.16 -8.45 30.23
N ILE A 23 -11.14 -9.32 29.91
CA ILE A 23 -11.23 -9.96 28.59
C ILE A 23 -11.48 -8.92 27.50
N ALA A 24 -12.36 -7.95 27.73
CA ALA A 24 -12.63 -6.88 26.78
C ALA A 24 -11.37 -6.05 26.49
N GLN A 25 -10.62 -5.67 27.52
CA GLN A 25 -9.34 -4.95 27.37
C GLN A 25 -8.31 -5.78 26.60
N GLN A 26 -8.20 -7.08 26.86
CA GLN A 26 -7.30 -7.97 26.12
C GLN A 26 -7.70 -8.11 24.65
N LEU A 27 -9.01 -8.20 24.36
CA LEU A 27 -9.51 -8.27 22.99
C LEU A 27 -9.27 -6.96 22.24
N GLU A 28 -9.47 -5.81 22.89
CA GLU A 28 -9.16 -4.49 22.33
C GLU A 28 -7.66 -4.37 22.02
N GLN A 29 -6.78 -4.71 22.96
CA GLN A 29 -5.33 -4.69 22.74
C GLN A 29 -4.91 -5.61 21.59
N LYS A 30 -5.43 -6.83 21.52
CA LYS A 30 -5.17 -7.76 20.40
C LYS A 30 -5.66 -7.18 19.08
N GLY A 31 -6.82 -6.53 19.07
CA GLY A 31 -7.37 -5.86 17.90
C GLY A 31 -6.47 -4.74 17.41
N ILE A 32 -5.99 -3.88 18.32
CA ILE A 32 -5.06 -2.78 18.00
C ILE A 32 -3.74 -3.33 17.48
N GLU A 33 -3.16 -4.33 18.14
CA GLU A 33 -1.89 -4.94 17.72
C GLU A 33 -2.01 -5.56 16.33
N LYS A 34 -3.06 -6.34 16.09
CA LYS A 34 -3.33 -6.95 14.78
C LYS A 34 -3.53 -5.88 13.70
N GLY A 35 -4.33 -4.86 13.98
CA GLY A 35 -4.57 -3.75 13.04
C GLY A 35 -3.29 -2.98 12.72
N ARG A 36 -2.41 -2.76 13.70
CA ARG A 36 -1.10 -2.14 13.49
C ARG A 36 -0.20 -2.99 12.59
N LEU A 37 -0.13 -4.30 12.85
CA LEU A 37 0.69 -5.21 12.04
C LEU A 37 0.19 -5.29 10.59
N GLU A 38 -1.12 -5.45 10.40
CA GLU A 38 -1.73 -5.44 9.07
C GLU A 38 -1.51 -4.10 8.36
N GLY A 39 -1.66 -2.98 9.07
CA GLY A 39 -1.42 -1.65 8.54
C GLY A 39 0.03 -1.44 8.06
N ILE A 40 1.02 -1.91 8.84
CA ILE A 40 2.43 -1.85 8.45
C ILE A 40 2.68 -2.72 7.22
N GLN A 41 2.17 -3.95 7.21
CA GLN A 41 2.38 -4.87 6.09
C GLN A 41 1.79 -4.32 4.78
N ILE A 42 0.56 -3.80 4.83
CA ILE A 42 -0.08 -3.18 3.67
C ILE A 42 0.69 -1.93 3.24
N GLY A 43 1.15 -1.12 4.19
CA GLY A 43 1.94 0.08 3.92
C GLY A 43 3.26 -0.23 3.22
N GLU A 44 4.00 -1.23 3.71
CA GLU A 44 5.26 -1.67 3.10
C GLU A 44 5.06 -2.25 1.71
N GLU A 45 4.01 -3.05 1.50
CA GLU A 45 3.71 -3.62 0.19
C GLU A 45 3.34 -2.53 -0.83
N LYS A 46 2.43 -1.62 -0.45
CA LYS A 46 2.05 -0.48 -1.29
C LYS A 46 3.25 0.40 -1.61
N GLY A 47 4.01 0.81 -0.60
CA GLY A 47 5.19 1.66 -0.78
C GLY A 47 6.26 1.01 -1.68
N ARG A 48 6.47 -0.31 -1.54
CA ARG A 48 7.39 -1.04 -2.43
C ARG A 48 6.91 -1.07 -3.88
N ASN A 49 5.62 -1.32 -4.09
CA ASN A 49 5.04 -1.37 -5.43
C ASN A 49 5.01 0.00 -6.10
N GLU A 50 4.58 1.04 -5.38
CA GLU A 50 4.57 2.43 -5.85
C GLU A 50 6.00 2.90 -6.17
N GLY A 51 6.95 2.70 -5.24
CA GLY A 51 8.34 3.09 -5.44
C GLY A 51 9.02 2.34 -6.59
N LYS A 52 8.68 1.07 -6.81
CA LYS A 52 9.16 0.31 -7.97
C LYS A 52 8.62 0.90 -9.28
N LEU A 53 7.32 1.15 -9.36
CA LEU A 53 6.69 1.71 -10.56
C LEU A 53 7.21 3.10 -10.88
N GLU A 54 7.34 3.96 -9.87
CA GLU A 54 7.91 5.30 -10.00
C GLU A 54 9.37 5.24 -10.45
N GLY A 55 10.18 4.38 -9.82
CA GLY A 55 11.59 4.19 -10.19
C GLY A 55 11.78 3.66 -11.62
N GLU A 56 10.96 2.69 -12.04
CA GLU A 56 10.97 2.18 -13.42
C GLU A 56 10.59 3.29 -14.42
N ARG A 57 9.60 4.11 -14.09
CA ARG A 57 9.18 5.23 -14.94
C ARG A 57 10.27 6.31 -15.03
N GLU A 58 10.86 6.71 -13.91
CA GLU A 58 11.95 7.68 -13.87
C GLU A 58 13.18 7.19 -14.64
N ALA A 59 13.55 5.92 -14.49
CA ALA A 59 14.65 5.31 -15.22
C ALA A 59 14.39 5.34 -16.74
N THR A 60 13.17 4.97 -17.15
CA THR A 60 12.74 5.00 -18.57
C THR A 60 12.83 6.41 -19.13
N LEU A 61 12.33 7.43 -18.41
CA LEU A 61 12.42 8.83 -18.81
C LEU A 61 13.89 9.28 -18.92
N LYS A 62 14.74 8.94 -17.95
CA LYS A 62 16.18 9.28 -17.97
C LYS A 62 16.90 8.68 -19.18
N ILE A 63 16.60 7.43 -19.51
CA ILE A 63 17.13 6.76 -20.71
C ILE A 63 16.65 7.49 -21.97
N ALA A 64 15.34 7.78 -22.07
CA ALA A 64 14.77 8.52 -23.19
C ALA A 64 15.41 9.90 -23.39
N ARG A 65 15.65 10.65 -22.29
CA ARG A 65 16.39 11.94 -22.33
C ARG A 65 17.77 11.77 -22.95
N THR A 66 18.49 10.71 -22.55
CA THR A 66 19.84 10.43 -23.03
C THR A 66 19.84 10.03 -24.51
N MET A 67 18.88 9.20 -24.93
CA MET A 67 18.71 8.82 -26.33
C MET A 67 18.47 10.04 -27.23
N LEU A 68 17.56 10.94 -26.83
CA LEU A 68 17.29 12.17 -27.57
C LEU A 68 18.52 13.09 -27.64
N LYS A 69 19.26 13.25 -26.53
CA LYS A 69 20.52 14.02 -26.50
C LYS A 69 21.58 13.43 -27.43
N ASN A 70 21.58 12.11 -27.62
CA ASN A 70 22.48 11.41 -28.54
C ASN A 70 21.98 11.42 -30.00
N GLY A 71 20.92 12.16 -30.31
CA GLY A 71 20.45 12.38 -31.67
C GLY A 71 19.49 11.32 -32.20
N LEU A 72 18.98 10.41 -31.36
CA LEU A 72 17.92 9.49 -31.77
C LEU A 72 16.62 10.27 -32.02
N ASP A 73 15.91 9.94 -33.09
CA ASP A 73 14.63 10.54 -33.38
C ASP A 73 13.54 10.06 -32.41
N ARG A 74 12.50 10.87 -32.24
CA ARG A 74 11.41 10.59 -31.28
C ARG A 74 10.69 9.29 -31.57
N THR A 75 10.47 8.93 -32.84
CA THR A 75 9.78 7.70 -33.21
C THR A 75 10.57 6.48 -32.74
N SER A 76 11.89 6.51 -32.90
CA SER A 76 12.78 5.45 -32.41
C SER A 76 12.78 5.38 -30.88
N VAL A 77 12.85 6.52 -30.19
CA VAL A 77 12.80 6.57 -28.72
C VAL A 77 11.48 6.01 -28.18
N MET A 78 10.34 6.40 -28.76
CA MET A 78 9.03 5.86 -28.37
C MET A 78 8.97 4.34 -28.53
N LYS A 79 9.44 3.81 -29.65
CA LYS A 79 9.48 2.35 -29.91
C LYS A 79 10.36 1.59 -28.92
N MET A 80 11.49 2.18 -28.51
CA MET A 80 12.44 1.53 -27.60
C MET A 80 12.04 1.61 -26.13
N THR A 81 11.39 2.69 -25.73
CA THR A 81 11.08 2.98 -24.32
C THR A 81 9.62 2.71 -23.97
N GLY A 82 8.75 2.54 -24.96
CA GLY A 82 7.30 2.40 -24.77
C GLY A 82 6.60 3.72 -24.40
N LEU A 83 7.34 4.83 -24.33
CA LEU A 83 6.78 6.13 -23.99
C LEU A 83 5.89 6.68 -25.10
N THR A 84 4.83 7.36 -24.70
CA THR A 84 3.95 8.11 -25.60
C THR A 84 4.58 9.44 -26.04
N ALA A 85 4.01 10.06 -27.07
CA ALA A 85 4.46 11.37 -27.53
C ALA A 85 4.35 12.42 -26.40
N ASP A 86 3.24 12.41 -25.67
CA ASP A 86 2.96 13.32 -24.56
C ASP A 86 3.98 13.18 -23.43
N GLU A 87 4.36 11.94 -23.09
CA GLU A 87 5.40 11.67 -22.08
C GLU A 87 6.79 12.17 -22.53
N LEU A 88 7.09 12.08 -23.83
CA LEU A 88 8.32 12.65 -24.39
C LEU A 88 8.28 14.18 -24.49
N GLU A 89 7.11 14.82 -24.52
CA GLU A 89 7.02 16.28 -24.46
C GLU A 89 7.46 16.82 -23.10
N GLN A 90 7.10 16.11 -22.02
CA GLN A 90 7.51 16.45 -20.65
C GLN A 90 9.03 16.33 -20.40
N ILE A 91 9.76 15.68 -21.31
CA ILE A 91 11.22 15.59 -21.26
C ILE A 91 11.91 16.90 -21.71
N ARG A 92 11.21 17.81 -22.41
CA ARG A 92 11.80 18.99 -23.07
C ARG A 92 12.16 20.17 -22.15
N HIS A 93 12.21 19.99 -20.84
CA HIS A 93 12.68 21.02 -19.90
C HIS A 93 14.00 20.61 -19.25
#